data_AF-A0A7K2W7C7-F1
#
_entry.id   AF-A0A7K2W7C7-F1
#
_cell.length_a   1.000
_cell.length_b   1.000
_cell.length_c   1.000
_cell.angle_alpha   90.00
_cell.angle_beta   90.00
_cell.angle_gamma   90.00
#
_symmetry.space_group_name_H-M   'P 1'
#
loop_
_entity.id
_entity.type
_entity.pdbx_description
1 polymer ?
#
loop_
_entity_poly.entity_id
_entity_poly.type
_entity_poly.pdbx_seq_one_letter_code
_entity_poly.pdbx_strand_id
1 'polypeptide(L)'
;MVEENTRSWPERHDSVAVDPATGKITDRANWADYPLLAKMTSWGIDAHMGLLFGLANQIVLALLAIALIGMILWGYRMWWLRRPTRGEGFALGRAPVRGAWRKLPGWFLAPAVLLIAVIGYYIPLFGLPLLAFLVIDLIVGARRRRRTGRTDAAA
;
A
#
# COMPACT_ATOMS: atom_id res chain seq x y z
N MET A 1 -0.19 15.27 32.58
CA MET A 1 0.81 14.65 31.70
C MET A 1 1.35 15.75 30.81
N VAL A 2 2.65 15.97 30.80
CA VAL A 2 3.29 16.94 29.91
C VAL A 2 4.15 16.15 28.94
N GLU A 3 3.89 16.31 27.65
CA GLU A 3 4.64 15.68 26.56
C GLU A 3 5.46 16.76 25.86
N GLU A 4 6.78 16.58 25.76
CA GLU A 4 7.65 17.42 24.96
C GLU A 4 7.93 16.69 23.64
N ASN A 5 7.38 17.21 22.54
CA ASN A 5 7.62 16.72 21.19
C ASN A 5 8.47 17.75 20.43
N THR A 6 9.79 17.61 20.48
CA THR A 6 10.69 18.47 19.70
C THR A 6 10.71 18.07 18.23
N ARG A 7 10.24 18.97 17.35
CA ARG A 7 10.22 18.81 15.89
C ARG A 7 11.59 18.95 15.19
N SER A 8 12.69 18.79 15.92
CA SER A 8 14.05 18.99 15.40
C SER A 8 14.89 17.73 15.61
N TRP A 9 15.60 17.28 14.58
CA TRP A 9 16.57 16.20 14.74
C TRP A 9 17.74 16.65 15.63
N PRO A 10 18.14 15.89 16.67
CA PRO A 10 17.65 14.57 17.07
C PRO A 10 16.31 14.64 17.82
N GLU A 11 15.38 13.74 17.45
CA GLU A 11 14.09 13.60 18.11
C GLU A 11 14.25 13.24 19.59
N ARG A 12 13.63 14.03 20.46
CA ARG A 12 13.42 13.75 21.87
C ARG A 12 11.91 13.70 22.11
N HIS A 13 11.40 12.50 22.38
CA HIS A 13 10.03 12.24 22.80
C HIS A 13 10.06 11.77 24.26
N ASP A 14 10.39 12.69 25.16
CA ASP A 14 10.38 12.41 26.59
C ASP A 14 9.00 12.82 27.14
N SER A 15 8.36 11.94 27.91
CA SER A 15 7.09 12.23 28.57
C SER A 15 7.24 12.14 30.09
N VAL A 16 6.64 13.10 30.79
CA VAL A 16 6.70 13.18 32.25
C VAL A 16 5.29 13.36 32.80
N ALA A 17 4.89 12.46 33.69
CA ALA A 17 3.69 12.62 34.49
C ALA A 17 4.04 13.38 35.78
N VAL A 18 3.31 14.46 36.04
CA VAL A 18 3.45 15.28 37.25
C VAL A 18 2.13 15.23 37.99
N ASP A 19 2.18 14.95 39.29
CA ASP A 19 1.04 15.06 40.18
C ASP A 19 0.65 16.54 40.34
N PRO A 20 -0.55 16.94 39.91
CA PRO A 20 -0.99 18.34 39.95
C PRO A 20 -1.17 18.88 41.38
N ALA A 21 -1.32 18.03 42.39
CA ALA A 21 -1.52 18.45 43.78
C ALA A 21 -0.21 18.66 44.54
N THR A 22 0.85 17.92 44.19
CA THR A 22 2.13 17.93 44.92
C THR A 22 3.31 18.44 44.09
N GLY A 23 3.13 18.60 42.78
CA GLY A 23 4.20 18.98 41.84
C GLY A 23 5.27 17.90 41.67
N LYS A 24 5.08 16.71 42.25
CA LYS A 24 6.04 15.61 42.15
C LYS A 24 5.91 14.88 40.83
N ILE A 25 7.04 14.54 40.23
CA ILE A 25 7.10 13.67 39.06
C ILE A 25 6.73 12.27 39.51
N THR A 26 5.64 11.74 38.97
CA THR A 26 5.13 10.39 39.30
C THR A 26 5.58 9.34 38.30
N ASP A 27 5.85 9.73 37.06
CA ASP A 27 6.33 8.83 36.01
C ASP A 27 7.17 9.58 34.98
N ARG A 28 8.17 8.91 34.39
CA ARG A 28 9.06 9.46 33.36
C ARG A 28 9.36 8.35 32.34
N ALA A 29 8.91 8.55 31.11
CA ALA A 29 9.29 7.69 29.99
C ALA A 29 10.31 8.43 29.12
N ASN A 30 11.55 7.96 29.14
CA ASN A 30 12.61 8.52 28.30
C ASN A 30 12.62 7.82 26.94
N TRP A 31 12.90 8.58 25.89
CA TRP A 31 13.07 8.03 24.55
C TRP A 31 14.16 6.94 24.47
N ALA A 32 15.21 7.05 25.29
CA ALA A 32 16.29 6.06 25.33
C ALA A 32 15.77 4.63 25.61
N ASP A 33 14.75 4.52 26.46
CA ASP A 33 14.20 3.26 26.98
C ASP A 33 13.11 2.65 26.08
N TYR A 34 12.72 3.33 25.00
CA TYR A 34 11.70 2.82 24.07
C TYR A 34 12.19 1.58 23.30
N PRO A 35 11.35 0.53 23.14
CA PRO A 35 11.65 -0.61 22.30
C PRO A 35 11.98 -0.18 20.87
N LEU A 36 12.91 -0.87 20.19
CA LEU A 36 13.32 -0.54 18.82
C LEU A 36 12.14 -0.47 17.84
N LEU A 37 11.18 -1.39 17.96
CA LEU A 37 9.97 -1.39 17.13
C LEU A 37 9.12 -0.12 17.33
N ALA A 38 9.05 0.39 18.56
CA ALA A 38 8.33 1.61 18.87
C ALA A 38 9.02 2.83 18.23
N LYS A 39 10.35 2.89 18.30
CA LYS A 39 11.16 3.95 17.64
C LYS A 39 11.06 3.91 16.11
N MET A 40 11.02 2.72 15.51
CA MET A 40 10.82 2.59 14.06
C MET A 40 9.43 3.05 13.64
N THR A 41 8.42 2.77 14.46
CA THR A 41 7.04 3.17 14.19
C THR A 41 6.86 4.68 14.29
N SER A 42 7.42 5.32 15.33
CA SER A 42 7.42 6.78 15.47
C SER A 42 8.15 7.46 14.32
N TRP A 43 9.34 6.99 13.94
CA TRP A 43 10.03 7.51 12.74
C TRP A 43 9.21 7.36 11.48
N GLY A 44 8.47 6.26 11.34
CA GLY A 44 7.52 6.06 10.26
C GLY A 44 6.39 7.09 10.28
N ILE A 45 5.84 7.40 11.45
CA ILE A 45 4.81 8.42 11.64
C ILE A 45 5.37 9.80 11.29
N ASP A 46 6.54 10.17 11.82
CA ASP A 46 7.15 11.48 11.58
C ASP A 46 7.59 11.66 10.13
N ALA A 47 8.06 10.58 9.49
CA ALA A 47 8.32 10.57 8.06
C ALA A 47 7.03 10.78 7.27
N HIS A 48 5.93 10.11 7.63
CA HIS A 48 4.65 10.26 6.93
C HIS A 48 4.02 11.64 7.13
N MET A 49 4.15 12.22 8.33
CA MET A 49 3.63 13.54 8.67
C MET A 49 4.45 14.69 8.07
N GLY A 50 5.63 14.40 7.49
CA GLY A 50 6.49 15.45 6.93
C GLY A 50 7.37 16.16 7.96
N LEU A 51 7.50 15.58 9.17
CA LEU A 51 8.23 16.17 10.29
C LEU A 51 9.70 15.73 10.31
N LEU A 52 9.95 14.46 9.98
CA LEU A 52 11.31 13.92 9.88
C LEU A 52 12.08 14.66 8.76
N PHE A 53 13.30 15.13 9.01
CA PHE A 53 14.16 15.87 8.05
C PHE A 53 13.57 17.18 7.45
N GLY A 54 12.47 17.70 7.98
CA GLY A 54 11.88 18.98 7.58
C GLY A 54 11.56 19.08 6.07
N LEU A 55 12.08 20.12 5.40
CA LEU A 55 11.76 20.44 4.00
C LEU A 55 12.09 19.30 3.02
N ALA A 56 13.18 18.55 3.27
CA ALA A 56 13.57 17.45 2.40
C ALA A 56 12.49 16.37 2.31
N ASN A 57 11.91 15.98 3.45
CA ASN A 57 10.85 14.99 3.50
C ASN A 57 9.54 15.51 2.89
N GLN A 58 9.22 16.79 3.08
CA GLN A 58 8.07 17.42 2.43
C GLN A 58 8.18 17.39 0.90
N ILE A 59 9.36 17.67 0.34
CA ILE A 59 9.61 17.57 -1.10
C ILE A 59 9.41 16.13 -1.58
N VAL A 60 9.96 15.14 -0.87
CA VAL A 60 9.80 13.72 -1.21
C VAL A 60 8.32 13.31 -1.20
N LEU A 61 7.58 13.66 -0.15
CA LEU A 61 6.14 13.37 -0.05
C LEU A 61 5.35 14.05 -1.17
N ALA A 62 5.67 15.30 -1.51
CA ALA A 62 5.03 16.03 -2.60
C ALA A 62 5.28 15.36 -3.96
N LEU A 63 6.53 14.96 -4.24
CA LEU A 63 6.87 14.24 -5.46
C LEU A 63 6.15 12.90 -5.55
N LEU A 64 6.09 12.16 -4.43
CA LEU A 64 5.37 10.88 -4.35
C LEU A 64 3.87 11.06 -4.61
N ALA A 65 3.25 12.10 -4.05
CA ALA A 65 1.85 12.43 -4.29
C ALA A 65 1.60 12.78 -5.77
N ILE A 66 2.46 13.59 -6.39
CA ILE A 66 2.36 13.93 -7.82
C ILE A 66 2.52 12.69 -8.69
N ALA A 67 3.46 11.79 -8.37
CA ALA A 67 3.65 10.55 -9.09
C ALA A 67 2.41 9.63 -9.01
N LEU A 68 1.79 9.52 -7.84
CA LEU A 68 0.54 8.77 -7.65
C LEU A 68 -0.61 9.36 -8.47
N ILE A 69 -0.79 10.69 -8.42
CA ILE A 69 -1.79 11.38 -9.26
C ILE A 69 -1.52 11.11 -10.74
N GLY A 70 -0.26 11.26 -11.17
CA GLY A 70 0.16 10.96 -12.54
C GLY A 70 -0.17 9.54 -12.95
N MET A 71 0.09 8.55 -12.09
CA MET A 71 -0.23 7.14 -12.33
C MET A 71 -1.73 6.89 -12.47
N ILE A 72 -2.55 7.52 -11.63
CA ILE A 72 -4.02 7.45 -11.71
C ILE A 72 -4.52 8.04 -13.03
N LEU A 73 -4.06 9.25 -13.38
CA LEU A 73 -4.41 9.92 -14.63
C LEU A 73 -4.00 9.08 -15.84
N TRP A 74 -2.82 8.46 -15.79
CA TRP A 74 -2.33 7.58 -16.85
C TRP A 74 -3.18 6.32 -16.99
N GLY A 75 -3.57 5.71 -15.87
CA GLY A 75 -4.49 4.58 -15.84
C GLY A 75 -5.85 4.92 -16.46
N TYR A 76 -6.41 6.08 -16.09
CA TYR A 76 -7.66 6.59 -16.66
C TYR A 76 -7.51 6.91 -18.15
N ARG A 77 -6.40 7.51 -18.58
CA ARG A 77 -6.09 7.76 -19.99
C ARG A 77 -6.00 6.47 -20.78
N MET A 78 -5.29 5.45 -20.26
CA MET A 78 -5.20 4.13 -20.89
C MET A 78 -6.58 3.48 -21.00
N TRP A 79 -7.43 3.59 -19.98
CA TRP A 79 -8.80 3.09 -20.03
C TRP A 79 -9.62 3.83 -21.11
N TRP A 80 -9.55 5.16 -21.12
CA TRP A 80 -10.26 6.01 -22.08
C TRP A 80 -9.85 5.76 -23.53
N LEU A 81 -8.57 5.49 -23.79
CA LEU A 81 -8.04 5.15 -25.11
C LEU A 81 -8.39 3.73 -25.56
N ARG A 82 -8.64 2.81 -24.63
CA ARG A 82 -8.99 1.40 -24.90
C ARG A 82 -10.50 1.15 -24.99
N ARG A 83 -11.33 2.18 -24.76
CA ARG A 83 -12.79 2.05 -24.83
C ARG A 83 -13.24 1.82 -26.29
N PRO A 84 -13.94 0.72 -26.61
CA PRO A 84 -14.43 0.50 -27.96
C PRO A 84 -15.61 1.45 -28.22
N THR A 85 -15.41 2.45 -29.07
CA THR A 85 -16.43 3.44 -29.46
C THR A 85 -17.49 2.90 -30.43
N ARG A 86 -17.43 1.61 -30.79
CA ARG A 86 -18.36 0.94 -31.71
C ARG A 86 -18.69 -0.46 -31.18
N GLY A 87 -19.78 -0.58 -30.45
CA GLY A 87 -20.34 -1.83 -29.94
C GLY A 87 -21.31 -1.55 -28.79
N GLU A 88 -22.57 -1.90 -29.00
CA GLU A 88 -23.69 -1.68 -28.07
C GLU A 88 -23.41 -2.29 -26.69
N GLY A 89 -23.17 -1.42 -25.70
CA GLY A 89 -23.05 -1.81 -24.29
C GLY A 89 -21.94 -1.08 -23.55
N PHE A 90 -22.10 -0.97 -22.22
CA PHE A 90 -21.05 -0.55 -21.28
C PHE A 90 -19.89 -1.54 -21.32
N ALA A 91 -19.03 -1.42 -22.33
CA ALA A 91 -17.89 -2.31 -22.52
C ALA A 91 -16.80 -1.93 -21.51
N LEU A 92 -16.79 -2.60 -20.36
CA LEU A 92 -15.65 -2.64 -19.44
C LEU A 92 -14.39 -2.90 -20.27
N GLY A 93 -13.45 -1.95 -20.24
CA GLY A 93 -12.23 -1.97 -21.06
C GLY A 93 -11.60 -3.35 -21.10
N ARG A 94 -11.15 -3.76 -22.31
CA ARG A 94 -10.62 -5.09 -22.60
C ARG A 94 -9.62 -5.51 -21.51
N ALA A 95 -9.95 -6.57 -20.75
CA ALA A 95 -9.13 -7.03 -19.62
C ALA A 95 -7.65 -7.15 -20.01
N PRO A 96 -6.70 -6.79 -19.11
CA PRO A 96 -5.27 -6.88 -19.37
C PRO A 96 -4.87 -8.25 -19.91
N VAL A 97 -3.87 -8.28 -20.79
CA VAL A 97 -3.42 -9.51 -21.45
C VAL A 97 -2.99 -10.52 -20.39
N ARG A 98 -3.77 -11.59 -20.25
CA ARG A 98 -3.55 -12.62 -19.22
C ARG A 98 -2.25 -13.37 -19.54
N GLY A 99 -1.33 -13.45 -18.58
CA GLY A 99 -0.04 -14.12 -18.75
C GLY A 99 1.19 -13.21 -18.67
N ALA A 100 1.04 -11.90 -18.38
CA ALA A 100 2.18 -11.02 -18.10
C ALA A 100 3.07 -11.58 -16.97
N TRP A 101 2.45 -12.14 -15.92
CA TRP A 101 3.14 -12.79 -14.81
C TRP A 101 3.95 -14.04 -15.21
N ARG A 102 3.58 -14.73 -16.29
CA ARG A 102 4.35 -15.87 -16.82
C ARG A 102 5.64 -15.45 -17.52
N LYS A 103 5.77 -14.17 -17.87
CA LYS A 103 6.99 -13.61 -18.47
C LYS A 103 7.99 -13.11 -17.43
N LEU A 104 7.61 -13.10 -16.14
CA LEU A 104 8.48 -12.67 -15.06
C LEU A 104 9.35 -13.85 -14.59
N PRO A 105 10.65 -13.62 -14.33
CA PRO A 105 11.54 -14.66 -13.82
C PRO A 105 11.07 -15.14 -12.43
N GLY A 106 11.10 -16.46 -12.22
CA GLY A 106 10.61 -17.09 -10.99
C GLY A 106 11.28 -16.60 -9.70
N TRP A 107 12.54 -16.15 -9.80
CA TRP A 107 13.29 -15.52 -8.71
C TRP A 107 12.64 -14.24 -8.18
N PHE A 108 11.94 -13.47 -9.02
CA PHE A 108 11.19 -12.30 -8.57
C PHE A 108 9.78 -12.66 -8.08
N LEU A 109 9.17 -13.67 -8.71
CA LEU A 109 7.79 -14.06 -8.42
C LEU A 109 7.67 -14.74 -7.05
N ALA A 110 8.58 -15.65 -6.73
CA ALA A 110 8.56 -16.42 -5.48
C ALA A 110 8.62 -15.54 -4.21
N PRO A 111 9.58 -14.60 -4.06
CA PRO A 111 9.61 -13.73 -2.88
C PRO A 111 8.41 -12.78 -2.83
N ALA A 112 7.93 -12.29 -3.98
CA ALA A 112 6.76 -11.42 -4.01
C ALA A 112 5.48 -12.14 -3.52
N VAL A 113 5.26 -13.38 -3.96
CA VAL A 113 4.11 -14.19 -3.50
C VAL A 113 4.22 -14.50 -2.02
N LEU A 114 5.42 -14.88 -1.54
CA LEU A 114 5.65 -15.14 -0.12
C LEU A 114 5.35 -13.90 0.72
N LEU A 115 5.85 -12.73 0.31
CA LEU A 115 5.61 -11.47 1.01
C LEU A 115 4.12 -11.13 1.07
N ILE A 116 3.40 -11.27 -0.05
CA ILE A 116 1.94 -11.04 -0.09
C ILE A 116 1.21 -12.01 0.84
N ALA A 117 1.61 -13.27 0.90
CA ALA A 117 1.01 -14.26 1.78
C ALA A 117 1.24 -13.93 3.26
N VAL A 118 2.46 -13.52 3.62
CA VAL A 118 2.81 -13.08 4.98
C VAL A 118 1.98 -11.85 5.36
N ILE A 119 1.92 -10.83 4.51
CA ILE A 119 1.12 -9.62 4.77
C ILE A 119 -0.36 -9.96 4.88
N GLY A 120 -0.89 -10.80 3.98
CA GLY A 120 -2.28 -11.23 4.01
C GLY A 120 -2.65 -12.04 5.27
N TYR A 121 -1.67 -12.74 5.86
CA TYR A 121 -1.84 -13.44 7.13
C TYR A 121 -1.92 -12.46 8.31
N TYR A 122 -1.01 -11.47 8.39
CA TYR A 122 -1.01 -10.47 9.47
C TYR A 122 -2.11 -9.41 9.33
N ILE A 123 -2.62 -9.18 8.11
CA ILE A 123 -3.68 -8.21 7.80
C ILE A 123 -4.82 -8.93 7.06
N PRO A 124 -5.68 -9.69 7.76
CA PRO A 124 -6.70 -10.52 7.14
C PRO A 124 -7.73 -9.72 6.34
N LEU A 125 -8.03 -8.48 6.77
CA LEU A 125 -8.90 -7.56 6.03
C LEU A 125 -8.34 -7.16 4.66
N PHE A 126 -7.03 -7.27 4.44
CA PHE A 126 -6.40 -7.09 3.13
C PHE A 126 -6.26 -8.42 2.37
N GLY A 127 -5.89 -9.50 3.08
CA GLY A 127 -5.67 -10.81 2.46
C GLY A 127 -6.93 -11.47 1.91
N LEU A 128 -8.04 -11.43 2.65
CA LEU A 128 -9.29 -12.09 2.25
C LEU A 128 -9.91 -11.48 0.98
N PRO A 129 -10.05 -10.15 0.83
CA PRO A 129 -10.55 -9.56 -0.41
C PRO A 129 -9.63 -9.83 -1.61
N LEU A 130 -8.31 -9.81 -1.40
CA LEU A 130 -7.34 -10.12 -2.45
C LEU A 130 -7.51 -11.56 -2.95
N LEU A 131 -7.66 -12.51 -2.03
CA LEU A 131 -7.86 -13.92 -2.36
C LEU A 131 -9.20 -14.13 -3.09
N ALA A 132 -10.27 -13.50 -2.61
CA ALA A 132 -11.57 -13.54 -3.27
C ALA A 132 -11.51 -12.99 -4.70
N PHE A 133 -10.85 -11.83 -4.89
CA PHE A 133 -10.64 -11.25 -6.21
C PHE A 133 -9.87 -12.19 -7.14
N LEU A 134 -8.79 -12.82 -6.64
CA LEU A 134 -7.98 -13.76 -7.41
C LEU A 134 -8.79 -14.98 -7.86
N VAL A 135 -9.60 -15.55 -6.96
CA VAL A 135 -10.47 -16.70 -7.25
C VAL A 135 -11.50 -16.33 -8.31
N ILE A 136 -12.15 -15.17 -8.18
CA ILE A 136 -13.13 -14.67 -9.16
C ILE A 136 -12.44 -14.47 -10.52
N ASP A 137 -11.27 -13.84 -10.55
CA ASP A 137 -10.53 -13.63 -11.79
C ASP A 137 -10.23 -14.98 -12.48
N LEU A 138 -9.69 -15.94 -11.75
CA LEU A 138 -9.37 -17.29 -12.27
C LEU A 138 -10.61 -17.99 -12.85
N ILE A 139 -11.75 -17.95 -12.15
CA ILE A 139 -13.01 -18.54 -12.61
C ILE A 139 -13.48 -17.89 -13.91
N VAL A 140 -13.48 -16.55 -13.97
CA VAL A 140 -13.86 -15.80 -15.18
C VAL A 140 -12.90 -16.13 -16.34
N GLY A 141 -11.61 -16.29 -16.06
CA GLY A 141 -10.61 -16.66 -17.06
C GLY A 141 -10.75 -18.07 -17.61
N ALA A 142 -11.01 -19.04 -16.74
CA ALA A 142 -11.28 -20.41 -17.15
C ALA A 142 -12.53 -20.49 -18.03
N ARG A 143 -13.61 -19.79 -17.65
CA ARG A 143 -14.86 -19.73 -18.43
C ARG A 143 -14.65 -19.09 -19.80
N ARG A 144 -13.86 -18.00 -19.89
CA ARG A 144 -13.61 -17.31 -21.16
C ARG A 144 -12.74 -18.14 -22.12
N ARG A 145 -11.70 -18.82 -21.62
CA ARG A 145 -10.86 -19.75 -22.42
C ARG A 145 -11.66 -20.90 -23.00
N ARG A 146 -12.56 -21.51 -22.21
CA ARG A 146 -13.44 -22.60 -22.65
C ARG A 146 -14.42 -22.16 -23.74
N ARG A 147 -14.87 -20.90 -23.73
CA ARG A 147 -15.75 -20.36 -24.79
C ARG A 147 -15.02 -20.18 -26.12
N THR A 148 -13.81 -19.60 -26.11
CA THR A 148 -12.99 -19.45 -27.34
C THR A 148 -12.62 -20.79 -27.97
N GLY A 149 -12.19 -21.78 -27.17
CA GLY A 149 -11.85 -23.10 -27.70
C GLY A 149 -13.03 -23.92 -28.24
N ARG A 150 -14.27 -23.54 -27.92
CA ARG A 150 -15.49 -24.18 -28.44
C ARG A 150 -15.96 -23.55 -29.76
N THR A 151 -15.65 -22.27 -30.00
CA THR A 151 -15.83 -21.63 -31.31
C THR A 151 -14.83 -22.13 -32.35
N ASP A 152 -13.57 -22.39 -31.95
CA ASP A 152 -12.54 -22.89 -32.87
C ASP A 152 -12.74 -24.37 -33.24
N ALA A 153 -13.47 -25.14 -32.43
CA ALA A 153 -13.79 -26.55 -32.69
C ALA A 153 -15.11 -26.75 -33.47
N ALA A 154 -15.88 -25.68 -33.70
CA ALA A 154 -17.16 -25.70 -34.41
C ALA A 154 -17.12 -25.00 -35.78
N ALA A 155 -15.93 -24.53 -36.19
CA ALA A 155 -15.62 -24.00 -37.52
C ALA A 155 -14.76 -25.01 -38.28
#